data_AF-A0A538RKJ3-F1
#
_entry.id   AF-A0A538RKJ3-F1
#
_cell.length_a   1.000
_cell.length_b   1.000
_cell.length_c   1.000
_cell.angle_alpha   90.00
_cell.angle_beta   90.00
_cell.angle_gamma   90.00
#
_symmetry.space_group_name_H-M   'P 1'
#
loop_
_entity.id
_entity.type
_entity.pdbx_description
1 polymer ?
#
loop_
_entity_poly.entity_id
_entity_poly.type
_entity_poly.pdbx_seq_one_letter_code
_entity_poly.pdbx_strand_id
1 'polypeptide(L)'
;MMLAPPNQGSQLAGDVAANPLFRWFYGPAGRELASASRGPAPPAAFAVIAGTRSRALTNPTSWTAGRRFPPGVANDGTITVAETRLDGMADFTCVDATHTWIMNDARVHRLVLRCLRDGRF
;
A
#
# COMPACT_ATOMS: atom_id res chain seq x y z
N MET A 1 8.33 -6.65 8.35
CA MET A 1 6.88 -6.56 8.06
C MET A 1 6.61 -5.27 7.32
N MET A 2 5.78 -5.30 6.28
CA MET A 2 5.35 -4.12 5.53
C MET A 2 3.82 -4.13 5.39
N LEU A 3 3.19 -2.98 5.61
CA LEU A 3 1.73 -2.84 5.58
C LEU A 3 1.34 -1.90 4.44
N ALA A 4 0.73 -2.46 3.39
CA ALA A 4 0.36 -1.77 2.15
C ALA A 4 1.42 -0.79 1.57
N PRO A 5 2.72 -1.17 1.48
CA PRO A 5 3.75 -0.28 0.93
C PRO A 5 3.59 -0.10 -0.59
N PRO A 6 4.03 1.02 -1.18
CA PRO A 6 4.13 1.18 -2.64
C PRO A 6 5.48 0.67 -3.17
N ASN A 7 5.81 -0.61 -2.97
CA ASN A 7 7.13 -1.17 -3.31
C ASN A 7 7.47 -1.07 -4.80
N GLN A 8 6.48 -1.28 -5.68
CA GLN A 8 6.62 -1.13 -7.14
C GLN A 8 6.34 0.31 -7.62
N GLY A 9 6.25 1.27 -6.69
CA GLY A 9 5.78 2.61 -6.97
C GLY A 9 4.26 2.69 -6.92
N SER A 10 3.73 3.89 -6.77
CA SER A 10 2.31 4.18 -6.70
C SER A 10 1.83 4.74 -8.04
N GLN A 11 1.06 3.94 -8.77
CA GLN A 11 0.30 4.36 -9.95
C GLN A 11 -0.55 5.59 -9.62
N LEU A 12 -1.21 5.57 -8.46
CA LEU A 12 -2.03 6.69 -8.03
C LEU A 12 -1.23 7.98 -7.91
N ALA A 13 -0.04 7.92 -7.30
CA ALA A 13 0.87 9.06 -7.22
C ALA A 13 1.31 9.54 -8.61
N GLY A 14 1.59 8.60 -9.53
CA GLY A 14 1.90 8.90 -10.93
C GLY A 14 0.78 9.66 -11.64
N ASP A 15 -0.47 9.20 -11.48
CA ASP A 15 -1.65 9.79 -12.12
C ASP A 15 -1.94 11.22 -11.65
N VAL A 16 -1.58 11.55 -10.40
CA VAL A 16 -1.85 12.87 -9.79
C VAL A 16 -0.62 13.77 -9.68
N ALA A 17 0.58 13.26 -10.00
CA ALA A 17 1.84 13.97 -9.88
C ALA A 17 1.89 15.29 -10.70
N ALA A 18 1.15 15.35 -11.81
CA ALA A 18 1.07 16.54 -12.66
C ALA A 18 0.13 17.62 -12.10
N ASN A 19 -0.71 17.32 -11.10
CA ASN A 19 -1.65 18.28 -10.55
C ASN A 19 -0.93 19.31 -9.65
N PRO A 20 -1.01 20.62 -9.95
CA PRO A 20 -0.35 21.66 -9.15
C PRO A 20 -0.79 21.68 -7.68
N LEU A 21 -2.06 21.39 -7.38
CA LEU A 21 -2.57 21.31 -6.00
C LEU A 21 -1.96 20.12 -5.25
N PHE A 22 -1.85 18.98 -5.92
CA PHE A 22 -1.20 17.80 -5.35
C PHE A 22 0.28 18.08 -5.05
N ARG A 23 0.98 18.73 -5.99
CA ARG A 23 2.39 19.12 -5.81
C ARG A 23 2.58 20.14 -4.69
N TRP A 24 1.65 21.08 -4.53
CA TRP A 24 1.70 22.05 -3.45
C TRP A 24 1.49 21.39 -2.07
N PHE A 25 0.58 20.42 -1.98
CA PHE A 25 0.28 19.74 -0.71
C PHE A 25 1.32 18.66 -0.33
N TYR A 26 1.70 17.78 -1.27
CA TYR A 26 2.61 16.64 -1.01
C TYR A 26 4.07 16.92 -1.36
N GLY A 27 4.36 18.05 -2.01
CA GLY A 27 5.72 18.44 -2.36
C GLY A 27 6.43 17.47 -3.31
N PRO A 28 7.77 17.47 -3.34
CA PRO A 28 8.56 16.58 -4.18
C PRO A 28 8.42 15.10 -3.78
N ALA A 29 8.24 14.80 -2.50
CA ALA A 29 8.08 13.44 -1.98
C ALA A 29 6.86 12.72 -2.58
N GLY A 30 5.77 13.44 -2.83
CA GLY A 30 4.59 12.88 -3.50
C GLY A 30 4.89 12.34 -4.90
N ARG A 31 5.87 12.92 -5.62
CA ARG A 31 6.32 12.42 -6.93
C ARG A 31 7.25 11.22 -6.80
N GLU A 32 8.08 11.19 -5.78
CA GLU A 32 8.99 10.07 -5.54
C GLU A 32 8.22 8.77 -5.29
N LEU A 33 7.04 8.86 -4.65
CA LEU A 33 6.13 7.73 -4.50
C LEU A 33 5.67 7.11 -5.83
N ALA A 34 5.66 7.86 -6.93
CA ALA A 34 5.30 7.32 -8.25
C ALA A 34 6.37 6.37 -8.82
N SER A 35 7.61 6.49 -8.32
CA SER A 35 8.71 5.62 -8.73
C SER A 35 8.84 4.42 -7.80
N ALA A 36 9.14 3.25 -8.37
CA ALA A 36 9.44 2.07 -7.58
C ALA A 36 10.60 2.34 -6.61
N SER A 37 10.48 1.87 -5.37
CA SER A 37 11.55 2.01 -4.40
C SER A 37 12.74 1.19 -4.90
N ARG A 38 13.81 1.86 -5.34
CA ARG A 38 15.08 1.22 -5.74
C ARG A 38 15.97 0.89 -4.54
N GLY A 39 15.47 1.05 -3.32
CA GLY A 39 16.19 0.71 -2.11
C GLY A 39 16.48 -0.80 -2.06
N PRO A 40 17.57 -1.21 -1.40
CA PRO A 40 17.85 -2.62 -1.20
C PRO A 40 16.68 -3.29 -0.47
N ALA A 41 16.41 -4.55 -0.81
CA ALA A 41 15.44 -5.35 -0.07
C ALA A 41 15.79 -5.35 1.43
N PRO A 42 14.79 -5.46 2.32
CA PRO A 42 15.04 -5.56 3.76
C PRO A 42 16.11 -6.63 4.05
N PRO A 43 17.09 -6.34 4.93
CA PRO A 43 18.21 -7.25 5.20
C PRO A 43 17.81 -8.51 6.02
N ALA A 44 16.53 -8.65 6.32
CA ALA A 44 15.96 -9.75 7.08
C ALA A 44 14.66 -10.21 6.41
N ALA A 45 14.23 -11.45 6.72
CA ALA A 45 12.96 -11.98 6.25
C ALA A 45 11.81 -11.02 6.58
N PHE A 46 10.96 -10.74 5.59
CA PHE A 46 9.86 -9.81 5.73
C PHE A 46 8.61 -10.37 5.05
N ALA A 47 7.46 -10.07 5.64
CA ALA A 47 6.16 -10.34 5.06
C ALA A 47 5.45 -9.02 4.69
N VAL A 48 4.56 -9.11 3.71
CA VAL A 48 3.74 -7.99 3.24
C VAL A 48 2.26 -8.29 3.48
N ILE A 49 1.53 -7.33 4.02
CA ILE A 49 0.07 -7.38 4.11
C ILE A 49 -0.53 -6.27 3.25
N ALA A 50 -1.35 -6.65 2.27
CA ALA A 50 -2.04 -5.72 1.36
C ALA A 50 -3.51 -5.52 1.78
N GLY A 51 -4.04 -4.32 1.55
CA GLY A 51 -5.47 -4.06 1.69
C GLY A 51 -6.23 -4.30 0.38
N THR A 52 -7.50 -4.69 0.46
CA THR A 52 -8.34 -4.94 -0.74
C THR A 52 -9.63 -4.12 -0.77
N ARG A 53 -9.89 -3.30 0.27
CA ARG A 53 -11.12 -2.50 0.32
C ARG A 53 -10.91 -1.16 -0.36
N SER A 54 -11.38 -1.05 -1.60
CA SER A 54 -11.11 0.12 -2.44
C SER A 54 -11.94 1.36 -2.08
N ARG A 55 -13.06 1.21 -1.36
CA ARG A 55 -13.98 2.30 -1.03
C ARG A 55 -14.34 2.27 0.44
N ALA A 56 -14.08 3.38 1.14
CA ALA A 56 -14.71 3.65 2.42
C ALA A 56 -14.89 5.15 2.58
N LEU A 57 -15.93 5.52 3.35
CA LEU A 57 -16.14 6.93 3.70
C LEU A 57 -15.02 7.50 4.59
N THR A 58 -14.17 6.63 5.11
CA THR A 58 -13.11 6.99 6.04
C THR A 58 -11.73 6.95 5.39
N ASN A 59 -11.67 6.75 4.05
CA ASN A 59 -10.43 6.80 3.28
C ASN A 59 -10.49 7.96 2.25
N PRO A 60 -9.97 9.16 2.59
CA PRO A 60 -10.07 10.35 1.74
C PRO A 60 -9.48 10.17 0.34
N THR A 61 -8.40 9.40 0.19
CA THR A 61 -7.78 9.13 -1.12
C THR A 61 -8.72 8.30 -2.00
N SER A 62 -9.49 7.37 -1.42
CA SER A 62 -10.47 6.57 -2.17
C SER A 62 -11.58 7.41 -2.82
N TRP A 63 -11.88 8.59 -2.26
CA TRP A 63 -12.88 9.52 -2.79
C TRP A 63 -12.32 10.42 -3.89
N THR A 64 -11.10 10.90 -3.71
CA THR A 64 -10.51 11.95 -4.55
C THR A 64 -9.69 11.39 -5.70
N ALA A 65 -9.08 10.22 -5.52
CA ALA A 65 -8.09 9.70 -6.45
C ALA A 65 -8.18 8.18 -6.68
N GLY A 66 -8.55 7.39 -5.68
CA GLY A 66 -8.62 5.92 -5.78
C GLY A 66 -9.64 5.39 -6.80
N ARG A 67 -10.55 6.24 -7.31
CA ARG A 67 -11.42 5.90 -8.45
C ARG A 67 -10.67 5.77 -9.79
N ARG A 68 -9.39 6.15 -9.85
CA ARG A 68 -8.54 6.04 -11.06
C ARG A 68 -8.07 4.61 -11.33
N PHE A 69 -8.18 3.70 -10.36
CA PHE A 69 -7.84 2.30 -10.59
C PHE A 69 -8.85 1.63 -11.54
N PRO A 70 -8.37 0.83 -12.51
CA PRO A 70 -9.24 0.08 -13.40
C PRO A 70 -10.20 -0.86 -12.63
N PRO A 71 -11.42 -1.10 -13.14
CA PRO A 71 -12.33 -2.10 -12.57
C PRO A 71 -11.65 -3.48 -12.47
N GLY A 72 -11.87 -4.18 -11.36
CA GLY A 72 -11.30 -5.50 -11.11
C GLY A 72 -9.88 -5.50 -10.55
N VAL A 73 -9.19 -4.36 -10.49
CA VAL A 73 -7.88 -4.26 -9.83
C VAL A 73 -8.07 -4.22 -8.31
N ALA A 74 -7.57 -5.23 -7.60
CA ALA A 74 -7.60 -5.26 -6.14
C ALA A 74 -6.71 -4.14 -5.56
N ASN A 75 -7.31 -3.27 -4.74
CA ASN A 75 -6.64 -2.12 -4.15
C ASN A 75 -7.36 -1.68 -2.87
N ASP A 76 -6.66 -0.95 -2.01
CA ASP A 76 -7.17 -0.46 -0.72
C ASP A 76 -7.67 0.99 -0.76
N GLY A 77 -7.85 1.52 -1.97
CA GLY A 77 -8.25 2.91 -2.23
C GLY A 77 -7.07 3.88 -2.40
N THR A 78 -5.84 3.45 -2.14
CA THR A 78 -4.61 4.23 -2.36
C THR A 78 -3.56 3.45 -3.14
N ILE A 79 -3.36 2.18 -2.78
CA ILE A 79 -2.31 1.30 -3.30
C ILE A 79 -2.97 0.01 -3.81
N THR A 80 -2.52 -0.47 -4.97
CA THR A 80 -2.96 -1.76 -5.51
C THR A 80 -2.23 -2.91 -4.82
N VAL A 81 -2.86 -4.08 -4.77
CA VAL A 81 -2.24 -5.30 -4.22
C VAL A 81 -0.93 -5.62 -4.96
N ALA A 82 -0.86 -5.36 -6.27
CA ALA A 82 0.34 -5.60 -7.07
C ALA A 82 1.50 -4.67 -6.65
N GLU A 83 1.22 -3.40 -6.38
CA GLU A 83 2.22 -2.42 -5.96
C GLU A 83 2.89 -2.77 -4.63
N THR A 84 2.19 -3.50 -3.76
CA THR A 84 2.72 -3.91 -2.46
C THR A 84 3.78 -5.01 -2.53
N ARG A 85 3.84 -5.76 -3.62
CA ARG A 85 4.75 -6.90 -3.73
C ARG A 85 6.20 -6.45 -3.85
N LEU A 86 7.10 -7.22 -3.22
CA LEU A 86 8.54 -7.03 -3.33
C LEU A 86 9.21 -8.40 -3.35
N ASP A 87 10.18 -8.55 -4.24
CA ASP A 87 10.94 -9.80 -4.35
C ASP A 87 11.67 -10.12 -3.04
N GLY A 88 11.72 -11.41 -2.70
CA GLY A 88 12.30 -11.88 -1.44
C GLY A 88 11.36 -11.85 -0.24
N MET A 89 10.08 -11.49 -0.42
CA MET A 89 9.08 -11.61 0.64
C MET A 89 8.92 -13.07 1.09
N ALA A 90 9.01 -13.30 2.40
CA ALA A 90 8.85 -14.62 3.01
C ALA A 90 7.39 -15.07 3.06
N ASP A 91 6.47 -14.11 3.11
CA ASP A 91 5.03 -14.35 3.16
C ASP A 91 4.23 -13.15 2.64
N PHE A 92 3.01 -13.40 2.18
CA PHE A 92 2.13 -12.41 1.59
C PHE A 92 0.67 -12.73 1.86
N THR A 93 -0.11 -11.76 2.32
CA THR A 93 -1.57 -11.92 2.43
C THR A 93 -2.33 -10.63 2.19
N CYS A 94 -3.63 -10.78 1.96
CA CYS A 94 -4.57 -9.70 1.76
C CYS A 94 -5.56 -9.64 2.92
N VAL A 95 -5.91 -8.43 3.34
CA VAL A 95 -6.96 -8.17 4.31
C VAL A 95 -7.98 -7.21 3.70
N ASP A 96 -9.27 -7.49 3.90
CA ASP A 96 -10.36 -6.60 3.50
C ASP A 96 -10.39 -5.35 4.41
N ALA A 97 -9.43 -4.46 4.20
CA ALA A 97 -9.25 -3.19 4.88
C ALA A 97 -8.85 -2.11 3.87
N THR A 98 -9.21 -0.86 4.17
CA THR A 98 -8.79 0.32 3.39
C THR A 98 -7.40 0.77 3.82
N HIS A 99 -6.71 1.52 2.96
CA HIS A 99 -5.37 2.03 3.22
C HIS A 99 -5.24 2.73 4.59
N THR A 100 -6.16 3.65 4.90
CA THR A 100 -6.14 4.43 6.16
C THR A 100 -6.27 3.57 7.41
N TRP A 101 -7.00 2.44 7.33
CA TRP A 101 -7.40 1.66 8.49
C TRP A 101 -6.71 0.31 8.61
N ILE A 102 -5.91 -0.09 7.62
CA ILE A 102 -5.23 -1.39 7.61
C ILE A 102 -4.35 -1.58 8.85
N MET A 103 -3.68 -0.52 9.32
CA MET A 103 -2.85 -0.56 10.53
C MET A 103 -3.64 -0.74 11.82
N ASN A 104 -4.95 -0.46 11.82
CA ASN A 104 -5.84 -0.58 12.99
C ASN A 104 -6.76 -1.82 12.91
N ASP A 105 -6.60 -2.66 11.89
CA ASP A 105 -7.41 -3.86 11.72
C ASP A 105 -6.91 -5.00 12.63
N ALA A 106 -7.80 -5.54 13.45
CA ALA A 106 -7.45 -6.61 14.39
C ALA A 106 -6.92 -7.89 13.69
N ARG A 107 -7.29 -8.14 12.42
CA ARG A 107 -6.72 -9.25 11.63
C ARG A 107 -5.27 -8.97 11.29
N VAL A 108 -4.93 -7.74 10.91
CA VAL A 108 -3.56 -7.31 10.64
C VAL A 108 -2.71 -7.42 11.89
N HIS A 109 -3.22 -7.00 13.06
CA HIS A 109 -2.50 -7.17 14.33
C HIS A 109 -2.16 -8.63 14.63
N ARG A 110 -3.11 -9.55 14.43
CA ARG A 110 -2.87 -10.99 14.62
C ARG A 110 -1.82 -11.54 13.66
N LEU A 111 -1.88 -11.16 12.39
CA LEU A 111 -0.89 -11.56 11.37
C LEU A 111 0.50 -11.00 11.69
N VAL A 112 0.58 -9.75 12.16
CA VAL A 112 1.83 -9.13 12.61
C VAL A 112 2.42 -9.89 13.79
N LEU A 113 1.62 -10.16 14.83
CA LEU A 113 2.08 -10.92 15.98
C LEU A 113 2.55 -12.34 15.60
N ARG A 114 1.86 -12.99 14.66
CA ARG A 114 2.26 -14.31 14.15
C ARG A 114 3.58 -14.25 13.40
N CYS A 115 3.74 -13.31 12.47
CA CYS A 115 5.00 -13.11 11.74
C CYS A 115 6.17 -12.77 12.66
N LEU A 116 5.96 -11.98 13.71
CA LEU A 116 7.01 -11.66 14.66
C LEU A 116 7.46 -12.86 15.50
N ARG A 117 6.55 -13.82 15.75
CA ARG A 117 6.85 -15.06 16.49
C ARG A 117 7.47 -16.14 15.60
N ASP A 118 6.90 -16.34 14.41
CA ASP A 118 7.15 -17.52 13.58
C ASP A 118 7.94 -17.18 12.28
N GLY A 119 8.22 -15.89 12.03
CA GLY A 119 8.84 -15.40 10.80
C GLY A 119 7.89 -15.35 9.58
N ARG A 120 6.65 -15.83 9.73
CA ARG A 120 5.58 -15.92 8.71
C ARG A 120 4.21 -15.98 9.38
N PHE A 121 3.12 -15.97 8.62
CA PHE A 121 1.77 -16.10 9.16
C PHE A 121 0.90 -17.14 8.45
#